data_AF-A0A3M2CB64-F1
#
_entry.id   AF-A0A3M2CB64-F1
#
_cell.length_a   1.000
_cell.length_b   1.000
_cell.length_c   1.000
_cell.angle_alpha   90.00
_cell.angle_beta   90.00
_cell.angle_gamma   90.00
#
_symmetry.space_group_name_H-M   'P 1'
#
loop_
_entity.id
_entity.type
_entity.pdbx_description
1 polymer ?
#
loop_
_entity_poly.entity_id
_entity_poly.type
_entity_poly.pdbx_seq_one_letter_code
_entity_poly.pdbx_strand_id
1 'polypeptide(L)'
;MSCNPFASSLRQVAICAAGLVGIAGAATALAAPGDGEPVNYDNLPDTLSLDAVIRDFKPKGVAGGHNDFQAYSGSTTVGLVQSRLGEDGVPVAADLRGFLIRSEFKDSAGRNIMPALFDPQLGDSQGSLSPGGNGNGLTSAAEFDQWYKDVPGVNASKVVPLTLKRIPGTNRYVFDSATHEPYKSIGGFFPIDGELYGNYGSTGHNFHFTTEVRTQFVYSRGTGQTFKFTGDDDVWVFIDGQLVIDLGGLHSKKEQYLDLDRLSWLEDGKRYRLDIFHAERRTTQSNFRIETTIELRAVELPPTAALYD
;
A
#
# COMPACT_ATOMS: atom_id res chain seq x y z
N MET A 1 14.50 -32.65 19.78
CA MET A 1 13.10 -32.27 19.52
C MET A 1 13.08 -30.80 19.11
N SER A 2 12.86 -30.52 17.84
CA SER A 2 12.26 -29.28 17.32
C SER A 2 12.18 -29.46 15.81
N CYS A 3 10.96 -29.67 15.31
CA CYS A 3 10.64 -29.92 13.91
C CYS A 3 10.46 -28.59 13.16
N ASN A 4 11.05 -28.54 11.98
CA ASN A 4 10.90 -27.49 10.98
C ASN A 4 9.59 -27.75 10.19
N PRO A 5 8.58 -26.86 10.17
CA PRO A 5 7.27 -27.17 9.59
C PRO A 5 7.13 -26.59 8.18
N PHE A 6 7.92 -27.06 7.21
CA PHE A 6 7.66 -26.83 5.78
C PHE A 6 8.18 -28.00 4.95
N ALA A 7 7.51 -29.15 5.04
CA ALA A 7 7.67 -30.26 4.09
C ALA A 7 6.46 -31.21 4.14
N SER A 8 5.56 -31.12 3.17
CA SER A 8 4.61 -32.19 2.83
C SER A 8 4.32 -32.11 1.32
N SER A 9 5.03 -32.93 0.54
CA SER A 9 4.56 -34.21 -0.02
C SER A 9 3.76 -34.06 -1.32
N LEU A 10 4.47 -34.15 -2.45
CA LEU A 10 3.86 -34.47 -3.74
C LEU A 10 4.07 -35.96 -4.01
N ARG A 11 2.97 -36.71 -4.03
CA ARG A 11 2.92 -38.12 -4.41
C ARG A 11 3.19 -38.22 -5.91
N GLN A 12 4.17 -39.04 -6.28
CA GLN A 12 4.38 -39.51 -7.64
C GLN A 12 3.14 -40.32 -8.09
N VAL A 13 2.53 -39.92 -9.20
CA VAL A 13 1.65 -40.78 -9.98
C VAL A 13 2.38 -41.09 -11.28
N ALA A 14 2.82 -42.34 -11.40
CA ALA A 14 3.31 -42.92 -12.64
C ALA A 14 2.10 -43.13 -13.58
N ILE A 15 2.17 -42.60 -14.80
CA ILE A 15 1.24 -42.96 -15.87
C ILE A 15 2.06 -43.68 -16.95
N CYS A 16 1.64 -44.91 -17.23
CA CYS A 16 2.22 -45.81 -18.22
C CYS A 16 2.11 -45.24 -19.64
N ALA A 17 3.18 -45.45 -20.41
CA ALA A 17 3.23 -45.26 -21.85
C ALA A 17 2.42 -46.34 -22.57
N ALA A 18 1.60 -45.92 -23.54
CA ALA A 18 1.16 -46.74 -24.65
C ALA A 18 1.21 -45.87 -25.91
N GLY A 19 2.03 -46.27 -26.87
CA GLY A 19 2.23 -45.54 -28.13
C GLY A 19 1.10 -45.77 -29.13
N LEU A 20 0.93 -44.81 -30.03
CA LEU A 20 0.34 -45.03 -31.36
C LEU A 20 0.77 -43.92 -32.32
N VAL A 21 1.55 -44.35 -33.32
CA VAL A 21 1.60 -44.00 -34.74
C VAL A 21 1.25 -42.57 -35.17
N GLY A 22 2.21 -41.96 -35.87
CA GLY A 22 2.17 -40.60 -36.38
C GLY A 22 1.21 -40.35 -37.54
N ILE A 23 0.80 -39.09 -37.62
CA ILE A 23 0.33 -38.43 -38.84
C ILE A 23 1.04 -37.08 -38.86
N ALA A 24 1.85 -36.86 -39.89
CA ALA A 24 2.48 -35.58 -40.18
C ALA A 24 1.41 -34.58 -40.60
N GLY A 25 0.94 -33.77 -39.64
CA GLY A 25 0.16 -32.57 -39.89
C GLY A 25 1.09 -31.36 -39.82
N ALA A 26 1.16 -30.57 -40.89
CA ALA A 26 1.89 -29.31 -40.90
C ALA A 26 1.35 -28.39 -39.79
N ALA A 27 2.07 -28.29 -38.68
CA ALA A 27 1.85 -27.27 -37.67
C ALA A 27 2.28 -25.93 -38.29
N THR A 28 1.31 -25.14 -38.73
CA THR A 28 1.48 -23.70 -38.86
C THR A 28 1.85 -23.18 -37.49
N ALA A 29 3.13 -22.88 -37.29
CA ALA A 29 3.58 -22.09 -36.15
C ALA A 29 2.79 -20.78 -36.17
N LEU A 30 1.88 -20.61 -35.20
CA LEU A 30 1.32 -19.30 -34.92
C LEU A 30 2.50 -18.45 -34.46
N ALA A 31 2.88 -17.50 -35.30
CA ALA A 31 3.87 -16.49 -34.99
C ALA A 31 3.51 -15.86 -33.64
N ALA A 32 4.51 -15.69 -32.78
CA ALA A 32 4.40 -14.82 -31.62
C ALA A 32 3.86 -13.45 -32.08
N PRO A 33 2.98 -12.79 -31.32
CA PRO A 33 2.55 -11.44 -31.66
C PRO A 33 3.79 -10.57 -31.75
N GLY A 34 4.00 -10.00 -32.94
CA GLY A 34 5.16 -9.19 -33.25
C GLY A 34 5.17 -7.88 -32.45
N ASP A 35 6.38 -7.39 -32.22
CA ASP A 35 6.63 -6.05 -31.71
C ASP A 35 5.90 -4.98 -32.55
N GLY A 36 5.13 -4.13 -31.87
CA GLY A 36 5.19 -2.70 -32.17
C GLY A 36 4.02 -2.01 -32.89
N GLU A 37 2.76 -2.27 -32.52
CA GLU A 37 1.79 -1.17 -32.56
C GLU A 37 2.02 -0.30 -31.32
N PRO A 38 2.16 1.04 -31.43
CA PRO A 38 2.26 1.89 -30.27
C PRO A 38 1.00 1.72 -29.43
N VAL A 39 1.15 1.29 -28.17
CA VAL A 39 0.03 1.15 -27.25
C VAL A 39 -0.63 2.53 -27.11
N ASN A 40 -1.84 2.65 -27.63
CA ASN A 40 -2.58 3.90 -27.61
C ASN A 40 -3.29 4.04 -26.25
N TYR A 41 -2.92 5.08 -25.50
CA TYR A 41 -3.53 5.42 -24.21
C TYR A 41 -4.55 6.56 -24.30
N ASP A 42 -4.82 7.14 -25.46
CA ASP A 42 -5.65 8.34 -25.67
C ASP A 42 -7.06 8.22 -25.03
N ASN A 43 -7.56 6.99 -24.87
CA ASN A 43 -8.88 6.72 -24.26
C ASN A 43 -8.89 6.74 -22.73
N LEU A 44 -7.73 6.71 -22.05
CA LEU A 44 -7.69 6.82 -20.59
C LEU A 44 -7.87 8.29 -20.15
N PRO A 45 -8.46 8.56 -18.99
CA PRO A 45 -8.64 9.93 -18.52
C PRO A 45 -7.29 10.57 -18.13
N ASP A 46 -7.17 11.89 -18.28
CA ASP A 46 -5.96 12.62 -17.85
C ASP A 46 -5.74 12.63 -16.34
N THR A 47 -6.81 12.41 -15.57
CA THR A 47 -6.75 12.36 -14.11
C THR A 47 -7.65 11.26 -13.55
N LEU A 48 -7.27 10.77 -12.37
CA LEU A 48 -8.12 9.95 -11.51
C LEU A 48 -8.26 10.69 -10.17
N SER A 49 -9.45 10.70 -9.60
CA SER A 49 -9.70 11.24 -8.26
C SER A 49 -9.96 10.08 -7.32
N LEU A 50 -9.24 10.05 -6.20
CA LEU A 50 -9.48 9.12 -5.10
C LEU A 50 -9.89 9.94 -3.87
N ASP A 51 -10.94 9.53 -3.19
CA ASP A 51 -11.32 10.15 -1.93
C ASP A 51 -10.50 9.54 -0.80
N ALA A 52 -9.80 10.40 -0.06
CA ALA A 52 -9.07 10.04 1.15
C ALA A 52 -9.84 10.50 2.38
N VAL A 53 -10.08 9.60 3.32
CA VAL A 53 -10.55 9.98 4.66
C VAL A 53 -9.31 10.32 5.49
N ILE A 54 -9.20 11.59 5.86
CA ILE A 54 -8.16 12.09 6.77
C ILE A 54 -8.74 12.14 8.17
N ARG A 55 -8.03 11.61 9.17
CA ARG A 55 -8.39 11.71 10.59
C ARG A 55 -7.28 12.39 11.36
N ASP A 56 -7.60 13.50 12.00
CA ASP A 56 -6.67 14.33 12.78
C ASP A 56 -6.69 13.91 14.25
N PHE A 57 -5.51 13.72 14.83
CA PHE A 57 -5.31 13.32 16.22
C PHE A 57 -4.54 14.40 16.97
N LYS A 58 -4.91 14.59 18.23
CA LYS A 58 -4.08 15.40 19.12
C LYS A 58 -2.81 14.63 19.51
N PRO A 59 -1.65 15.29 19.59
CA PRO A 59 -0.39 14.64 19.96
C PRO A 59 -0.40 14.16 21.41
N LYS A 60 0.47 13.20 21.73
CA LYS A 60 0.64 12.71 23.10
C LYS A 60 0.96 13.83 24.08
N GLY A 61 0.35 13.77 25.26
CA GLY A 61 0.63 14.68 26.37
C GLY A 61 -0.22 15.95 26.39
N VAL A 62 -1.08 16.18 25.37
CA VAL A 62 -2.14 17.19 25.46
C VAL A 62 -3.46 16.54 25.90
N ALA A 63 -4.41 17.35 26.38
CA ALA A 63 -5.72 16.86 26.79
C ALA A 63 -6.48 16.25 25.59
N GLY A 64 -6.86 14.98 25.70
CA GLY A 64 -7.43 14.19 24.61
C GLY A 64 -6.42 13.78 23.54
N GLY A 65 -5.12 13.85 23.84
CA GLY A 65 -4.04 13.39 22.96
C GLY A 65 -3.95 11.87 22.87
N HIS A 66 -3.65 11.36 21.68
CA HIS A 66 -3.50 9.93 21.42
C HIS A 66 -2.05 9.47 21.68
N ASN A 67 -1.86 8.28 22.24
CA ASN A 67 -0.55 7.89 22.78
C ASN A 67 0.47 7.50 21.71
N ASP A 68 0.05 7.28 20.47
CA ASP A 68 0.93 6.94 19.34
C ASP A 68 1.49 8.14 18.58
N PHE A 69 0.84 9.30 18.68
CA PHE A 69 1.22 10.49 17.91
C PHE A 69 2.20 11.33 18.71
N GLN A 70 3.33 11.71 18.09
CA GLN A 70 4.48 12.36 18.73
C GLN A 70 5.20 11.52 19.81
N ALA A 71 4.99 10.20 19.85
CA ALA A 71 5.46 9.37 20.97
C ALA A 71 6.77 8.60 20.74
N TYR A 72 7.07 8.27 19.49
CA TYR A 72 8.14 7.33 19.12
C TYR A 72 9.14 7.98 18.19
N SER A 73 10.33 7.39 18.08
CA SER A 73 11.30 7.59 17.00
C SER A 73 11.70 6.21 16.49
N GLY A 74 12.00 6.06 15.20
CA GLY A 74 12.23 4.72 14.67
C GLY A 74 13.02 4.67 13.37
N SER A 75 12.89 3.52 12.73
CA SER A 75 13.35 3.24 11.38
C SER A 75 12.27 2.42 10.69
N THR A 76 12.44 2.16 9.40
CA THR A 76 11.51 1.35 8.61
C THR A 76 11.33 -0.03 9.22
N THR A 77 10.07 -0.33 9.54
CA THR A 77 9.65 -1.49 10.32
C THR A 77 8.53 -2.21 9.58
N VAL A 78 8.65 -3.52 9.45
CA VAL A 78 7.60 -4.39 8.90
C VAL A 78 6.99 -5.25 10.00
N GLY A 79 5.81 -5.80 9.76
CA GLY A 79 5.13 -6.71 10.69
C GLY A 79 4.54 -6.01 11.92
N LEU A 80 4.34 -4.69 11.86
CA LEU A 80 3.55 -3.97 12.87
C LEU A 80 2.06 -4.33 12.75
N VAL A 81 1.59 -4.58 11.53
CA VAL A 81 0.21 -4.98 11.22
C VAL A 81 0.12 -6.43 10.78
N GLN A 82 -1.06 -7.02 10.93
CA GLN A 82 -1.36 -8.35 10.44
C GLN A 82 -1.33 -8.40 8.91
N SER A 83 -1.08 -9.58 8.35
CA SER A 83 -1.09 -9.80 6.90
C SER A 83 -2.49 -9.71 6.28
N ARG A 84 -3.53 -9.64 7.12
CA ARG A 84 -4.92 -9.46 6.74
C ARG A 84 -5.54 -8.28 7.47
N LEU A 85 -6.43 -7.57 6.78
CA LEU A 85 -7.32 -6.61 7.43
C LEU A 85 -8.24 -7.30 8.44
N GLY A 86 -8.69 -6.55 9.44
CA GLY A 86 -9.77 -6.96 10.33
C GLY A 86 -11.11 -7.08 9.60
N GLU A 87 -12.11 -7.63 10.29
CA GLU A 87 -13.47 -7.79 9.75
C GLU A 87 -14.13 -6.45 9.37
N ASP A 88 -13.72 -5.38 10.03
CA ASP A 88 -14.13 -3.99 9.78
C ASP A 88 -13.37 -3.34 8.60
N GLY A 89 -12.43 -4.06 8.00
CA GLY A 89 -11.67 -3.61 6.84
C GLY A 89 -10.57 -2.60 7.18
N VAL A 90 -10.08 -2.55 8.42
CA VAL A 90 -8.92 -1.72 8.79
C VAL A 90 -7.74 -2.59 9.26
N PRO A 91 -6.49 -2.06 9.24
CA PRO A 91 -5.33 -2.80 9.72
C PRO A 91 -5.46 -3.16 11.21
N VAL A 92 -4.99 -4.35 11.57
CA VAL A 92 -4.94 -4.83 12.97
C VAL A 92 -3.49 -4.96 13.39
N ALA A 93 -3.15 -4.53 14.60
CA ALA A 93 -1.79 -4.69 15.13
C ALA A 93 -1.42 -6.19 15.22
N ALA A 94 -0.25 -6.56 14.71
CA ALA A 94 0.33 -7.89 14.84
C ALA A 94 1.39 -7.92 15.94
N ASP A 95 2.27 -6.93 15.95
CA ASP A 95 3.36 -6.80 16.90
C ASP A 95 3.60 -5.30 17.17
N LEU A 96 3.91 -4.96 18.42
CA LEU A 96 4.11 -3.56 18.80
C LEU A 96 5.50 -3.02 18.41
N ARG A 97 6.42 -3.88 17.98
CA ARG A 97 7.83 -3.56 17.66
C ARG A 97 8.20 -3.96 16.24
N GLY A 98 7.58 -5.00 15.70
CA GLY A 98 7.81 -5.50 14.34
C GLY A 98 9.27 -5.89 14.11
N PHE A 99 9.73 -5.74 12.86
CA PHE A 99 11.08 -6.06 12.42
C PHE A 99 11.67 -4.90 11.61
N LEU A 100 12.89 -4.50 11.95
CA LEU A 100 13.60 -3.43 11.25
C LEU A 100 14.20 -3.95 9.94
N ILE A 101 14.00 -3.23 8.85
CA ILE A 101 14.70 -3.49 7.58
C ILE A 101 16.16 -3.01 7.71
N ARG A 102 17.12 -3.94 7.66
CA ARG A 102 18.57 -3.64 7.69
C ARG A 102 19.18 -3.53 6.31
N SER A 103 18.68 -4.33 5.38
CA SER A 103 18.91 -4.17 3.94
C SER A 103 17.62 -4.49 3.21
N GLU A 104 17.33 -3.71 2.16
CA GLU A 104 16.10 -3.82 1.40
C GLU A 104 16.01 -5.16 0.67
N PHE A 105 14.81 -5.76 0.68
CA PHE A 105 14.46 -6.83 -0.26
C PHE A 105 14.15 -6.19 -1.60
N LYS A 106 14.65 -6.77 -2.68
CA LYS A 106 14.51 -6.18 -4.01
C LYS A 106 14.04 -7.21 -5.02
N ASP A 107 13.23 -6.77 -5.98
CA ASP A 107 12.96 -7.59 -7.14
C ASP A 107 14.17 -7.70 -8.08
N SER A 108 14.06 -8.50 -9.14
CA SER A 108 15.10 -8.68 -10.16
C SER A 108 15.46 -7.39 -10.92
N ALA A 109 14.62 -6.34 -10.87
CA ALA A 109 14.92 -5.02 -11.41
C ALA A 109 15.59 -4.08 -10.38
N GLY A 110 15.87 -4.56 -9.17
CA GLY A 110 16.52 -3.80 -8.10
C GLY A 110 15.60 -2.87 -7.31
N ARG A 111 14.28 -2.95 -7.53
CA ARG A 111 13.27 -2.12 -6.86
C ARG A 111 12.92 -2.72 -5.50
N ASN A 112 12.74 -1.89 -4.49
CA ASN A 112 12.40 -2.37 -3.14
C ASN A 112 11.00 -2.99 -3.13
N ILE A 113 10.85 -4.15 -2.49
CA ILE A 113 9.59 -4.89 -2.38
C ILE A 113 9.30 -5.21 -0.91
N MET A 114 8.03 -5.51 -0.59
CA MET A 114 7.69 -6.03 0.73
C MET A 114 8.46 -7.34 0.98
N PRO A 115 9.10 -7.53 2.16
CA PRO A 115 9.88 -8.73 2.46
C PRO A 115 9.12 -10.05 2.26
N ALA A 116 7.81 -10.08 2.55
CA ALA A 116 6.98 -11.26 2.37
C ALA A 116 6.68 -11.60 0.90
N LEU A 117 7.02 -10.72 -0.05
CA LEU A 117 6.92 -10.98 -1.50
C LEU A 117 8.26 -11.39 -2.13
N PHE A 118 9.31 -11.59 -1.32
CA PHE A 118 10.59 -12.07 -1.83
C PHE A 118 10.47 -13.48 -2.38
N ASP A 119 10.90 -13.66 -3.63
CA ASP A 119 11.01 -14.98 -4.25
C ASP A 119 12.34 -15.12 -5.02
N PRO A 120 13.29 -15.96 -4.55
CA PRO A 120 14.56 -16.15 -5.24
C PRO A 120 14.39 -16.78 -6.63
N GLN A 121 13.27 -17.45 -6.92
CA GLN A 121 12.99 -18.01 -8.24
C GLN A 121 12.68 -16.94 -9.29
N LEU A 122 12.24 -15.75 -8.86
CA LEU A 122 12.01 -14.58 -9.72
C LEU A 122 13.27 -13.73 -9.94
N GLY A 123 14.41 -14.15 -9.39
CA GLY A 123 15.67 -13.40 -9.43
C GLY A 123 15.75 -12.27 -8.41
N ASP A 124 14.92 -12.31 -7.37
CA ASP A 124 14.89 -11.31 -6.32
C ASP A 124 16.18 -11.35 -5.47
N SER A 125 16.59 -10.19 -4.96
CA SER A 125 17.72 -10.05 -4.04
C SER A 125 17.23 -10.05 -2.59
N GLN A 126 17.77 -10.96 -1.79
CA GLN A 126 17.39 -11.09 -0.38
C GLN A 126 17.89 -9.89 0.44
N GLY A 127 16.97 -9.28 1.19
CA GLY A 127 17.28 -8.28 2.21
C GLY A 127 17.59 -8.92 3.57
N SER A 128 17.57 -8.11 4.62
CA SER A 128 17.74 -8.61 5.99
C SER A 128 16.87 -7.85 6.97
N LEU A 129 16.35 -8.60 7.95
CA LEU A 129 15.54 -8.10 9.04
C LEU A 129 16.26 -8.31 10.36
N SER A 130 16.05 -7.41 11.31
CA SER A 130 16.33 -7.68 12.73
C SER A 130 15.07 -7.47 13.55
N PRO A 131 14.91 -8.11 14.72
CA PRO A 131 13.84 -7.75 15.64
C PRO A 131 13.77 -6.24 15.88
N GLY A 132 12.56 -5.72 16.11
CA GLY A 132 12.34 -4.35 16.54
C GLY A 132 13.18 -3.99 17.77
N GLY A 133 13.47 -2.69 17.93
CA GLY A 133 14.26 -2.21 19.06
C GLY A 133 13.63 -2.46 20.42
N ASN A 134 14.31 -2.01 21.49
CA ASN A 134 13.84 -2.22 22.87
C ASN A 134 12.56 -1.41 23.21
N GLY A 135 12.18 -0.45 22.38
CA GLY A 135 10.94 0.33 22.51
C GLY A 135 9.89 -0.12 21.50
N ASN A 136 8.62 0.07 21.86
CA ASN A 136 7.54 -0.18 20.92
C ASN A 136 7.49 0.90 19.82
N GLY A 137 7.05 0.52 18.63
CA GLY A 137 6.59 1.40 17.56
C GLY A 137 5.09 1.67 17.59
N LEU A 138 4.31 0.93 18.41
CA LEU A 138 2.89 1.16 18.72
C LEU A 138 2.66 1.08 20.24
N THR A 139 1.78 1.92 20.80
CA THR A 139 1.50 1.95 22.25
C THR A 139 0.86 0.67 22.70
N SER A 140 -0.23 0.29 22.04
CA SER A 140 -0.96 -0.96 22.28
C SER A 140 -1.84 -1.26 21.08
N ALA A 141 -2.32 -2.50 20.98
CA ALA A 141 -3.30 -2.86 19.95
C ALA A 141 -4.59 -2.02 20.05
N ALA A 142 -5.01 -1.64 21.27
CA ALA A 142 -6.24 -0.87 21.51
C ALA A 142 -6.13 0.60 21.08
N GLU A 143 -4.94 1.19 21.18
CA GLU A 143 -4.67 2.55 20.66
C GLU A 143 -4.58 2.50 19.13
N PHE A 144 -3.87 1.51 18.58
CA PHE A 144 -3.78 1.32 17.13
C PHE A 144 -5.15 1.13 16.47
N ASP A 145 -6.08 0.42 17.13
CA ASP A 145 -7.44 0.19 16.64
C ASP A 145 -8.23 1.49 16.36
N GLN A 146 -7.82 2.61 16.96
CA GLN A 146 -8.47 3.92 16.79
C GLN A 146 -8.01 4.69 15.55
N TRP A 147 -6.88 4.30 14.94
CA TRP A 147 -6.22 5.10 13.90
C TRP A 147 -7.08 5.34 12.66
N TYR A 148 -7.89 4.35 12.27
CA TYR A 148 -8.72 4.38 11.06
C TYR A 148 -10.21 4.28 11.37
N LYS A 149 -10.60 4.71 12.57
CA LYS A 149 -12.00 4.76 13.03
C LYS A 149 -12.30 6.14 13.55
N ASP A 150 -13.50 6.65 13.26
CA ASP A 150 -13.96 7.91 13.86
C ASP A 150 -14.35 7.64 15.32
N VAL A 151 -13.58 8.16 16.26
CA VAL A 151 -13.76 7.92 17.69
C VAL A 151 -14.00 9.26 18.40
N PRO A 152 -15.23 9.51 18.91
CA PRO A 152 -15.57 10.76 19.56
C PRO A 152 -14.60 11.13 20.69
N GLY A 153 -14.02 12.33 20.61
CA GLY A 153 -13.06 12.84 21.59
C GLY A 153 -11.62 12.39 21.38
N VAL A 154 -11.35 11.49 20.44
CA VAL A 154 -10.00 11.04 20.07
C VAL A 154 -9.52 11.69 18.77
N ASN A 155 -10.37 11.67 17.73
CA ASN A 155 -10.05 12.26 16.42
C ASN A 155 -11.22 13.05 15.83
N ALA A 156 -10.91 13.83 14.80
CA ALA A 156 -11.88 14.47 13.92
C ALA A 156 -11.52 14.14 12.47
N SER A 157 -12.50 13.96 11.58
CA SER A 157 -12.26 13.48 10.23
C SER A 157 -12.81 14.38 9.13
N LYS A 158 -12.22 14.30 7.93
CA LYS A 158 -12.65 15.00 6.71
C LYS A 158 -12.27 14.17 5.48
N VAL A 159 -13.09 14.25 4.43
CA VAL A 159 -12.75 13.69 3.12
C VAL A 159 -11.99 14.71 2.28
N VAL A 160 -10.86 14.29 1.71
CA VAL A 160 -9.99 15.09 0.84
C VAL A 160 -9.79 14.36 -0.49
N PRO A 161 -10.10 14.98 -1.64
CA PRO A 161 -9.85 14.38 -2.94
C PRO A 161 -8.35 14.40 -3.28
N LEU A 162 -7.82 13.25 -3.68
CA LEU A 162 -6.46 13.07 -4.19
C LEU A 162 -6.51 12.89 -5.70
N THR A 163 -6.06 13.91 -6.43
CA THR A 163 -6.03 13.88 -7.89
C THR A 163 -4.70 13.31 -8.41
N LEU A 164 -4.73 12.08 -8.90
CA LEU A 164 -3.64 11.48 -9.64
C LEU A 164 -3.67 12.01 -11.08
N LYS A 165 -2.53 12.45 -11.60
CA LYS A 165 -2.36 12.92 -12.97
C LYS A 165 -1.68 11.86 -13.81
N ARG A 166 -2.22 11.62 -15.00
CA ARG A 166 -1.60 10.74 -15.98
C ARG A 166 -0.34 11.37 -16.55
N ILE A 167 0.69 10.58 -16.75
CA ILE A 167 1.86 11.00 -17.52
C ILE A 167 1.50 10.89 -19.02
N PRO A 168 1.63 11.97 -19.80
CA PRO A 168 1.24 11.99 -21.21
C PRO A 168 1.84 10.83 -22.01
N GLY A 169 1.02 10.17 -22.84
CA GLY A 169 1.45 9.04 -23.66
C GLY A 169 1.68 7.73 -22.91
N THR A 170 1.20 7.59 -21.66
CA THR A 170 1.33 6.38 -20.84
C THR A 170 0.02 6.04 -20.13
N ASN A 171 -0.09 4.83 -19.56
CA ASN A 171 -1.13 4.45 -18.59
C ASN A 171 -0.73 4.75 -17.13
N ARG A 172 0.33 5.52 -16.91
CA ARG A 172 0.88 5.74 -15.57
C ARG A 172 0.28 6.99 -14.93
N TYR A 173 -0.33 6.81 -13.77
CA TYR A 173 -0.93 7.87 -12.95
C TYR A 173 -0.06 8.14 -11.74
N VAL A 174 0.11 9.42 -11.40
CA VAL A 174 0.94 9.87 -10.28
C VAL A 174 0.17 10.87 -9.44
N PHE A 175 0.14 10.66 -8.12
CA PHE A 175 -0.05 11.71 -7.14
C PHE A 175 1.28 11.91 -6.43
N ASP A 176 1.80 13.13 -6.35
CA ASP A 176 3.07 13.42 -5.70
C ASP A 176 3.00 14.76 -4.97
N SER A 177 2.94 14.72 -3.64
CA SER A 177 2.85 15.93 -2.80
C SER A 177 4.03 16.88 -2.97
N ALA A 178 5.19 16.40 -3.44
CA ALA A 178 6.36 17.24 -3.66
C ALA A 178 6.28 18.05 -4.97
N THR A 179 5.42 17.68 -5.91
CA THR A 179 5.38 18.31 -7.25
C THR A 179 4.00 18.79 -7.68
N HIS A 180 2.93 18.26 -7.10
CA HIS A 180 1.56 18.63 -7.43
C HIS A 180 1.02 19.69 -6.47
N GLU A 181 0.35 20.70 -7.02
CA GLU A 181 -0.43 21.67 -6.24
C GLU A 181 -1.67 21.01 -5.62
N PRO A 182 -2.13 21.48 -4.45
CA PRO A 182 -1.58 22.60 -3.66
C PRO A 182 -0.37 22.22 -2.79
N TYR A 183 -0.09 20.92 -2.64
CA TYR A 183 0.90 20.37 -1.70
C TYR A 183 2.33 20.86 -1.93
N LYS A 184 2.70 21.03 -3.20
CA LYS A 184 3.99 21.62 -3.58
C LYS A 184 4.18 23.01 -2.97
N SER A 185 3.19 23.90 -3.07
CA SER A 185 3.31 25.27 -2.58
C SER A 185 3.36 25.36 -1.06
N ILE A 186 2.77 24.39 -0.35
CA ILE A 186 2.80 24.31 1.11
C ILE A 186 3.95 23.43 1.63
N GLY A 187 4.78 22.89 0.74
CA GLY A 187 6.03 22.20 1.11
C GLY A 187 5.87 20.77 1.64
N GLY A 188 4.73 20.11 1.40
CA GLY A 188 4.49 18.73 1.85
C GLY A 188 3.04 18.30 1.75
N PHE A 189 2.78 17.04 2.13
CA PHE A 189 1.42 16.50 2.20
C PHE A 189 0.73 16.94 3.48
N PHE A 190 0.15 18.14 3.48
CA PHE A 190 -0.60 18.68 4.61
C PHE A 190 -2.07 18.94 4.21
N PRO A 191 -2.88 17.88 4.09
CA PRO A 191 -4.22 17.96 3.49
C PRO A 191 -5.26 18.70 4.34
N ILE A 192 -4.93 19.00 5.59
CA ILE A 192 -5.83 19.59 6.60
C ILE A 192 -5.15 20.75 7.34
N ASP A 193 -4.20 21.44 6.70
CA ASP A 193 -3.58 22.65 7.26
C ASP A 193 -4.63 23.70 7.66
N GLY A 194 -4.57 24.14 8.93
CA GLY A 194 -5.50 25.12 9.50
C GLY A 194 -6.92 24.59 9.77
N GLU A 195 -7.18 23.30 9.56
CA GLU A 195 -8.48 22.67 9.75
C GLU A 195 -8.47 21.69 10.94
N LEU A 196 -9.64 21.12 11.26
CA LEU A 196 -9.83 20.09 12.31
C LEU A 196 -9.25 20.52 13.68
N TYR A 197 -8.26 19.82 14.22
CA TYR A 197 -7.61 20.21 15.49
C TYR A 197 -6.51 21.26 15.32
N GLY A 198 -6.25 21.68 14.08
CA GLY A 198 -5.39 22.79 13.73
C GLY A 198 -3.91 22.41 13.63
N ASN A 199 -3.08 23.41 13.35
CA ASN A 199 -1.66 23.19 13.15
C ASN A 199 -0.93 22.85 14.47
N TYR A 200 0.12 22.04 14.36
CA TYR A 200 0.90 21.63 15.53
C TYR A 200 1.84 22.76 16.00
N GLY A 201 1.50 23.39 17.11
CA GLY A 201 2.33 24.44 17.70
C GLY A 201 2.58 25.60 16.74
N SER A 202 3.85 25.96 16.52
CA SER A 202 4.24 27.06 15.62
C SER A 202 4.81 26.58 14.29
N THR A 203 4.59 25.32 13.89
CA THR A 203 5.13 24.77 12.62
C THR A 203 4.49 25.40 11.39
N GLY A 204 3.28 25.93 11.53
CA GLY A 204 2.46 26.35 10.39
C GLY A 204 1.78 25.20 9.66
N HIS A 205 1.95 23.95 10.11
CA HIS A 205 1.37 22.76 9.48
C HIS A 205 0.62 21.86 10.47
N ASN A 206 -0.41 21.19 9.98
CA ASN A 206 -1.09 20.10 10.65
C ASN A 206 -0.22 18.83 10.51
N PHE A 207 -0.08 18.11 11.62
CA PHE A 207 0.59 16.81 11.71
C PHE A 207 -0.35 15.90 12.51
N HIS A 208 0.08 14.66 12.75
CA HIS A 208 -0.64 13.74 13.63
C HIS A 208 -1.97 13.29 13.04
N PHE A 209 -1.96 12.89 11.77
CA PHE A 209 -3.15 12.43 11.08
C PHE A 209 -2.94 11.06 10.44
N THR A 210 -4.05 10.39 10.13
CA THR A 210 -4.09 9.21 9.29
C THR A 210 -4.77 9.51 7.96
N THR A 211 -4.35 8.80 6.91
CA THR A 211 -4.94 8.86 5.58
C THR A 211 -5.43 7.47 5.21
N GLU A 212 -6.69 7.36 4.84
CA GLU A 212 -7.31 6.13 4.36
C GLU A 212 -7.88 6.33 2.96
N VAL A 213 -7.46 5.51 2.00
CA VAL A 213 -8.01 5.49 0.64
C VAL A 213 -8.54 4.09 0.35
N ARG A 214 -9.77 4.00 -0.13
CA ARG A 214 -10.38 2.74 -0.60
C ARG A 214 -10.82 2.91 -2.06
N THR A 215 -10.38 2.00 -2.92
CA THR A 215 -10.70 2.00 -4.35
C THR A 215 -10.80 0.58 -4.89
N GLN A 216 -11.20 0.43 -6.15
CA GLN A 216 -11.30 -0.87 -6.81
C GLN A 216 -10.61 -0.83 -8.16
N PHE A 217 -10.18 -2.00 -8.63
CA PHE A 217 -9.61 -2.17 -9.96
C PHE A 217 -9.95 -3.55 -10.51
N VAL A 218 -9.72 -3.73 -11.81
CA VAL A 218 -9.75 -5.05 -12.47
C VAL A 218 -8.31 -5.49 -12.70
N TYR A 219 -7.96 -6.67 -12.22
CA TYR A 219 -6.65 -7.25 -12.50
C TYR A 219 -6.62 -7.83 -13.90
N SER A 220 -5.60 -7.48 -14.67
CA SER A 220 -5.34 -7.99 -16.02
C SER A 220 -3.95 -8.62 -16.04
N ARG A 221 -3.90 -9.94 -16.11
CA ARG A 221 -2.65 -10.71 -15.99
C ARG A 221 -1.73 -10.44 -17.18
N GLY A 222 -0.45 -10.24 -16.92
CA GLY A 222 0.57 -10.08 -17.96
C GLY A 222 0.57 -8.71 -18.63
N THR A 223 -0.21 -7.74 -18.15
CA THR A 223 -0.25 -6.38 -18.72
C THR A 223 0.69 -5.41 -18.00
N GLY A 224 1.48 -5.87 -17.03
CA GLY A 224 2.39 -5.01 -16.26
C GLY A 224 1.67 -4.01 -15.35
N GLN A 225 0.57 -4.44 -14.71
CA GLN A 225 -0.10 -3.62 -13.69
C GLN A 225 0.78 -3.51 -12.45
N THR A 226 1.03 -2.28 -12.02
CA THR A 226 2.01 -1.98 -10.98
C THR A 226 1.52 -0.89 -10.05
N PHE A 227 1.96 -0.95 -8.80
CA PHE A 227 1.70 0.06 -7.79
C PHE A 227 3.00 0.36 -7.03
N LYS A 228 3.25 1.64 -6.78
CA LYS A 228 4.38 2.12 -6.01
C LYS A 228 3.88 3.16 -5.02
N PHE A 229 4.25 2.98 -3.77
CA PHE A 229 4.11 4.02 -2.75
C PHE A 229 5.48 4.64 -2.44
N THR A 230 5.49 5.93 -2.14
CA THR A 230 6.66 6.62 -1.60
C THR A 230 6.23 7.65 -0.56
N GLY A 231 6.74 7.57 0.66
CA GLY A 231 6.36 8.51 1.72
C GLY A 231 6.94 8.17 3.09
N ASP A 232 6.45 8.89 4.07
CA ASP A 232 6.69 8.79 5.52
C ASP A 232 5.39 9.15 6.26
N ASP A 233 5.14 8.72 7.50
CA ASP A 233 5.90 7.73 8.29
C ASP A 233 5.45 6.30 7.96
N ASP A 234 4.20 5.93 8.28
CA ASP A 234 3.71 4.56 8.15
C ASP A 234 2.82 4.41 6.92
N VAL A 235 2.96 3.27 6.22
CA VAL A 235 2.16 2.93 5.06
C VAL A 235 1.91 1.43 4.98
N TRP A 236 0.64 1.07 4.81
CA TRP A 236 0.21 -0.28 4.51
C TRP A 236 -0.77 -0.28 3.34
N VAL A 237 -0.52 -1.14 2.35
CA VAL A 237 -1.42 -1.31 1.21
C VAL A 237 -1.91 -2.73 1.18
N PHE A 238 -3.21 -2.89 0.98
CA PHE A 238 -3.88 -4.16 0.91
C PHE A 238 -4.60 -4.32 -0.42
N ILE A 239 -4.55 -5.52 -0.99
CA ILE A 239 -5.42 -5.92 -2.09
C ILE A 239 -6.32 -7.05 -1.59
N ASP A 240 -7.63 -6.85 -1.66
CA ASP A 240 -8.64 -7.78 -1.13
C ASP A 240 -8.36 -8.21 0.33
N GLY A 241 -7.97 -7.22 1.12
CA GLY A 241 -7.58 -7.39 2.51
C GLY A 241 -6.27 -8.14 2.75
N GLN A 242 -5.45 -8.42 1.73
CA GLN A 242 -4.10 -9.00 1.87
C GLN A 242 -3.04 -7.92 1.80
N LEU A 243 -2.14 -7.89 2.79
CA LEU A 243 -1.03 -6.94 2.83
C LEU A 243 -0.07 -7.18 1.65
N VAL A 244 0.21 -6.13 0.87
CA VAL A 244 1.08 -6.17 -0.32
C VAL A 244 2.20 -5.12 -0.30
N ILE A 245 2.06 -4.07 0.53
CA ILE A 245 3.12 -3.11 0.88
C ILE A 245 3.10 -2.94 2.40
N ASP A 246 4.27 -3.03 3.02
CA ASP A 246 4.48 -2.87 4.45
C ASP A 246 5.68 -1.96 4.68
N LEU A 247 5.39 -0.70 5.00
CA LEU A 247 6.34 0.35 5.34
C LEU A 247 5.88 1.01 6.63
N GLY A 248 5.82 0.24 7.71
CA GLY A 248 5.54 0.78 9.03
C GLY A 248 6.77 1.42 9.70
N GLY A 249 6.53 1.98 10.87
CA GLY A 249 7.55 2.65 11.68
C GLY A 249 7.89 4.06 11.16
N LEU A 250 8.51 4.84 12.03
CA LEU A 250 8.87 6.22 11.70
C LEU A 250 10.16 6.23 10.90
N HIS A 251 10.10 6.71 9.67
CA HIS A 251 11.24 6.76 8.78
C HIS A 251 11.15 7.97 7.85
N SER A 252 12.28 8.51 7.43
CA SER A 252 12.28 9.42 6.28
C SER A 252 11.68 8.72 5.06
N LYS A 253 11.18 9.48 4.07
CA LYS A 253 10.70 8.98 2.78
C LYS A 253 11.33 7.65 2.31
N LYS A 254 10.53 6.59 2.29
CA LYS A 254 10.86 5.26 1.74
C LYS A 254 9.90 4.88 0.63
N GLU A 255 10.27 3.88 -0.14
CA GLU A 255 9.45 3.36 -1.22
C GLU A 255 9.41 1.83 -1.23
N GLN A 256 8.26 1.30 -1.65
CA GLN A 256 8.06 -0.09 -2.02
C GLN A 256 7.28 -0.15 -3.33
N TYR A 257 7.62 -1.16 -4.10
CA TYR A 257 7.09 -1.44 -5.42
C TYR A 257 6.35 -2.77 -5.41
N LEU A 258 5.23 -2.81 -6.11
CA LEU A 258 4.43 -3.99 -6.35
C LEU A 258 4.20 -4.12 -7.85
N ASP A 259 4.70 -5.21 -8.42
CA ASP A 259 4.16 -5.78 -9.64
C ASP A 259 2.94 -6.64 -9.26
N LEU A 260 1.81 -6.56 -9.96
CA LEU A 260 0.64 -7.37 -9.59
C LEU A 260 0.80 -8.81 -10.06
N ASP A 261 1.60 -9.10 -11.09
CA ASP A 261 1.75 -10.45 -11.64
C ASP A 261 2.49 -11.42 -10.69
N ARG A 262 3.23 -10.90 -9.70
CA ARG A 262 3.81 -11.72 -8.62
C ARG A 262 2.78 -12.21 -7.61
N LEU A 263 1.58 -11.63 -7.58
CA LEU A 263 0.51 -12.07 -6.67
C LEU A 263 -0.21 -13.26 -7.32
N SER A 264 0.30 -14.46 -7.07
CA SER A 264 -0.19 -15.71 -7.68
C SER A 264 -1.67 -16.03 -7.40
N TRP A 265 -2.25 -15.41 -6.37
CA TRP A 265 -3.65 -15.54 -5.98
C TRP A 265 -4.59 -14.57 -6.72
N LEU A 266 -4.07 -13.66 -7.55
CA LEU A 266 -4.89 -12.84 -8.44
C LEU A 266 -5.32 -13.61 -9.68
N GLU A 267 -6.62 -13.52 -10.00
CA GLU A 267 -7.30 -14.15 -11.12
C GLU A 267 -7.58 -13.12 -12.20
N ASP A 268 -7.20 -13.43 -13.45
CA ASP A 268 -7.35 -12.53 -14.59
C ASP A 268 -8.81 -12.11 -14.81
N GLY A 269 -9.04 -10.83 -15.08
CA GLY A 269 -10.36 -10.23 -15.28
C GLY A 269 -11.19 -10.03 -14.00
N LYS A 270 -10.71 -10.46 -12.84
CA LYS A 270 -11.43 -10.30 -11.57
C LYS A 270 -11.25 -8.89 -11.00
N ARG A 271 -12.32 -8.40 -10.35
CA ARG A 271 -12.32 -7.14 -9.62
C ARG A 271 -11.79 -7.33 -8.21
N TYR A 272 -10.90 -6.44 -7.79
CA TYR A 272 -10.31 -6.43 -6.46
C TYR A 272 -10.45 -5.06 -5.80
N ARG A 273 -10.49 -5.04 -4.46
CA ARG A 273 -10.38 -3.82 -3.67
C ARG A 273 -8.91 -3.51 -3.42
N LEU A 274 -8.56 -2.22 -3.46
CA LEU A 274 -7.26 -1.68 -3.05
C LEU A 274 -7.52 -0.73 -1.88
N ASP A 275 -6.92 -1.03 -0.72
CA ASP A 275 -7.01 -0.20 0.47
C ASP A 275 -5.61 0.31 0.82
N ILE A 276 -5.46 1.62 1.04
CA ILE A 276 -4.20 2.28 1.39
C ILE A 276 -4.41 2.96 2.74
N PHE A 277 -3.55 2.63 3.69
CA PHE A 277 -3.53 3.19 5.04
C PHE A 277 -2.19 3.85 5.26
N HIS A 278 -2.21 5.14 5.62
CA HIS A 278 -1.02 5.92 5.95
C HIS A 278 -1.21 6.63 7.28
N ALA A 279 -0.11 6.89 7.99
CA ALA A 279 -0.12 7.72 9.18
C ALA A 279 1.10 8.66 9.19
N GLU A 280 0.83 9.96 9.39
CA GLU A 280 1.81 10.99 9.67
C GLU A 280 1.89 11.15 11.19
N ARG A 281 2.85 10.50 11.83
CA ARG A 281 2.86 10.36 13.30
C ARG A 281 3.81 11.29 13.99
N ARG A 282 4.77 11.87 13.26
CA ARG A 282 5.81 12.69 13.85
C ARG A 282 6.11 13.91 12.99
N THR A 283 6.36 15.02 13.66
CA THR A 283 6.81 16.23 12.99
C THR A 283 8.13 16.02 12.25
N THR A 284 8.28 16.64 11.07
CA THR A 284 9.50 17.21 10.48
C THR A 284 9.24 17.50 9.00
N GLN A 285 8.68 16.52 8.30
CA GLN A 285 8.24 16.57 6.90
C GLN A 285 7.01 15.68 6.77
N SER A 286 6.25 15.84 5.70
CA SER A 286 5.18 14.89 5.33
C SER A 286 5.19 14.65 3.83
N ASN A 287 5.37 13.41 3.42
CA ASN A 287 5.51 13.01 2.03
C ASN A 287 4.50 11.92 1.68
N PHE A 288 3.75 12.13 0.61
CA PHE A 288 2.77 11.15 0.11
C PHE A 288 2.82 11.11 -1.40
N ARG A 289 3.23 9.96 -1.95
CA ARG A 289 3.25 9.72 -3.39
C ARG A 289 2.72 8.33 -3.72
N ILE A 290 1.80 8.31 -4.68
CA ILE A 290 1.30 7.11 -5.33
C ILE A 290 1.70 7.18 -6.81
N GLU A 291 2.26 6.10 -7.33
CA GLU A 291 2.48 5.91 -8.77
C GLU A 291 1.92 4.54 -9.17
N THR A 292 1.08 4.49 -10.20
CA THR A 292 0.43 3.25 -10.59
C THR A 292 0.08 3.19 -12.07
N THR A 293 0.10 1.98 -12.63
CA THR A 293 -0.48 1.66 -13.94
C THR A 293 -1.84 0.97 -13.82
N ILE A 294 -2.35 0.81 -12.60
CA ILE A 294 -3.66 0.21 -12.34
C ILE A 294 -4.74 1.23 -12.68
N GLU A 295 -5.74 0.79 -13.43
CA GLU A 295 -6.95 1.57 -13.69
C GLU A 295 -7.86 1.57 -12.45
N LEU A 296 -7.61 2.53 -11.56
CA LEU A 296 -8.39 2.71 -10.34
C LEU A 296 -9.78 3.26 -10.69
N ARG A 297 -10.79 2.72 -10.01
CA ARG A 297 -12.18 3.14 -10.13
C ARG A 297 -12.67 3.66 -8.79
N ALA A 298 -13.37 4.80 -8.81
CA ALA A 298 -14.07 5.28 -7.63
C ALA A 298 -14.99 4.16 -7.11
N VAL A 299 -14.99 3.96 -5.79
CA VAL A 299 -16.03 3.14 -5.16
C VAL A 299 -17.28 4.00 -5.20
N GLU A 300 -18.34 3.55 -5.87
CA GLU A 300 -19.66 4.12 -5.61
C GLU A 300 -19.98 3.82 -4.14
N LEU A 301 -19.80 4.82 -3.28
CA LEU A 301 -20.25 4.73 -1.89
C LEU A 301 -21.78 4.56 -1.93
N PRO A 302 -22.35 3.59 -1.19
CA PRO A 302 -23.79 3.56 -1.02
C PRO A 302 -24.24 4.93 -0.45
N PRO A 303 -25.39 5.47 -0.89
CA PRO A 303 -25.85 6.77 -0.44
C PRO A 303 -25.88 6.81 1.08
N THR A 304 -25.06 7.68 1.68
CA THR A 304 -25.09 7.94 3.10
C THR A 304 -26.47 8.47 3.44
N ALA A 305 -27.21 7.72 4.26
CA ALA A 305 -28.43 8.22 4.86
C ALA A 305 -28.05 9.40 5.76
N ALA A 306 -28.26 10.62 5.26
CA ALA A 306 -28.33 11.79 6.11
C ALA A 306 -29.55 11.60 7.03
N LEU A 307 -29.33 11.08 8.23
CA LEU A 307 -30.29 11.27 9.32
C LEU A 307 -30.08 12.69 9.83
N TYR A 308 -30.82 13.62 9.23
CA TYR A 308 -31.34 14.78 9.94
C TYR A 308 -32.36 14.24 10.96
N ASP A 309 -32.13 14.55 12.24
CA ASP A 309 -33.01 15.38 13.09
C ASP A 309 -32.31 15.65 14.44
#